data_AF-A0A4Q4PMJ7-F1
#
_entry.id   AF-A0A4Q4PMJ7-F1
#
_cell.length_a   1.000
_cell.length_b   1.000
_cell.length_c   1.000
_cell.angle_alpha   90.00
_cell.angle_beta   90.00
_cell.angle_gamma   90.00
#
_symmetry.space_group_name_H-M   'P 1'
#
loop_
_entity.id
_entity.type
_entity.pdbx_description
1 polymer ?
#
loop_
_entity_poly.entity_id
_entity_poly.type
_entity_poly.pdbx_seq_one_letter_code
_entity_poly.pdbx_strand_id
1 'polypeptide(L)'
;MGQVTQDICVGVSTALTILSIICVALRLYTRTFIVQHTGKDDYAMVFALLFTVAYLVAIFILRDNGMGFSGEVLELQQMLNQIQATLAIEIVYYLIINAIKISILFFYLRIAVEKRFEYLCKGTIYFLVTFGVVCVIVCLAQCVPLHKMWDLAGQVSGQCINTTAFFYTTSAVNIIADIWILLLPINTLLKVQRPRREKFALVIIFSLGAFSCIASIVRLYSVGVYTESEDPFFDSVPINVWSMVEINVGILCASIPATKALFSKAQRHRTHNGSYQYHSRERSIMKSYGHGSGKSNSNNGQEGTAGGPTGAVIQNESYELKDVESGDHQPFDARKQNGGGGAWRVPDSDVDEQRLVWPESRV
;
A
#
# COMPACT_ATOMS: atom_id res chain seq x y z
N MET A 1 10.76 39.32 5.38
CA MET A 1 10.65 38.02 4.68
C MET A 1 9.81 37.02 5.46
N GLY A 2 10.16 36.70 6.71
CA GLY A 2 9.53 35.62 7.52
C GLY A 2 8.03 35.38 7.36
N GLN A 3 7.17 36.41 7.50
CA GLN A 3 5.72 36.28 7.33
C GLN A 3 5.29 35.65 5.99
N VAL A 4 5.99 35.95 4.88
CA VAL A 4 5.70 35.34 3.58
C VAL A 4 6.06 33.85 3.59
N THR A 5 7.18 33.49 4.21
CA THR A 5 7.60 32.09 4.37
C THR A 5 6.63 31.32 5.27
N GLN A 6 6.14 31.94 6.36
CA GLN A 6 5.09 31.40 7.23
C GLN A 6 3.80 31.10 6.48
N ASP A 7 3.22 32.09 5.80
CA ASP A 7 1.92 31.96 5.15
C ASP A 7 1.98 30.96 3.98
N ILE A 8 3.12 30.87 3.27
CA ILE A 8 3.39 29.78 2.30
C ILE A 8 3.38 28.42 2.99
N CYS A 9 4.12 28.26 4.10
CA CYS A 9 4.22 26.99 4.81
C CYS A 9 2.87 26.49 5.32
N VAL A 10 2.11 27.38 5.96
CA VAL A 10 0.77 27.11 6.51
C VAL A 10 -0.22 26.81 5.38
N GLY A 11 -0.21 27.60 4.31
CA GLY A 11 -1.10 27.42 3.16
C GLY A 11 -0.87 26.09 2.43
N VAL A 12 0.39 25.77 2.11
CA VAL A 12 0.77 24.49 1.47
C VAL A 12 0.42 23.30 2.37
N SER A 13 0.80 23.36 3.65
CA SER A 13 0.55 22.27 4.60
C SER A 13 -0.95 22.02 4.81
N THR A 14 -1.76 23.08 4.89
CA THR A 14 -3.22 22.97 5.03
C THR A 14 -3.85 22.38 3.77
N ALA A 15 -3.50 22.88 2.59
CA ALA A 15 -4.07 22.41 1.32
C ALA A 15 -3.74 20.93 1.05
N LEU A 16 -2.49 20.52 1.30
CA LEU A 16 -2.07 19.13 1.17
C LEU A 16 -2.77 18.20 2.18
N THR A 17 -2.92 18.65 3.43
CA THR A 17 -3.62 17.86 4.47
C THR A 17 -5.09 17.68 4.15
N ILE A 18 -5.79 18.71 3.65
CA ILE A 18 -7.18 18.60 3.18
C ILE A 18 -7.29 17.58 2.04
N LEU A 19 -6.36 17.62 1.07
CA LEU A 19 -6.32 16.64 -0.02
C LEU A 19 -6.11 15.21 0.50
N SER A 20 -5.21 15.00 1.46
CA SER A 20 -5.00 13.71 2.13
C SER A 20 -6.23 13.22 2.90
N ILE A 21 -6.92 14.10 3.64
CA ILE A 21 -8.18 13.76 4.32
C ILE A 21 -9.22 13.26 3.31
N ILE A 22 -9.39 13.97 2.19
CA ILE A 22 -10.32 13.57 1.12
C ILE A 22 -9.91 12.22 0.52
N CYS A 23 -8.62 12.01 0.23
CA CYS A 23 -8.14 10.76 -0.35
C CYS A 23 -8.21 9.56 0.60
N VAL A 24 -7.96 9.74 1.90
CA VAL A 24 -8.13 8.68 2.91
C VAL A 24 -9.61 8.40 3.18
N ALA A 25 -10.47 9.42 3.24
CA ALA A 25 -11.92 9.23 3.33
C ALA A 25 -12.47 8.45 2.12
N LEU A 26 -12.04 8.81 0.91
CA LEU A 26 -12.39 8.09 -0.32
C LEU A 26 -11.87 6.64 -0.31
N ARG A 27 -10.65 6.41 0.18
CA ARG A 27 -10.10 5.06 0.42
C ARG A 27 -10.97 4.28 1.39
N LEU A 28 -11.28 4.81 2.57
CA LEU A 28 -12.10 4.14 3.58
C LEU A 28 -13.50 3.82 3.05
N TYR A 29 -14.15 4.77 2.37
CA TYR A 29 -15.44 4.54 1.72
C TYR A 29 -15.37 3.38 0.70
N THR A 30 -14.33 3.37 -0.13
CA THR A 30 -14.07 2.27 -1.07
C THR A 30 -13.94 0.92 -0.36
N ARG A 31 -13.19 0.89 0.75
CA ARG A 31 -12.76 -0.33 1.44
C ARG A 31 -13.87 -0.94 2.30
N THR A 32 -14.60 -0.09 3.02
CA THR A 32 -15.69 -0.47 3.91
C THR A 32 -16.98 -0.78 3.16
N PHE A 33 -17.44 0.09 2.25
CA PHE A 33 -18.76 -0.08 1.61
C PHE A 33 -18.70 -0.80 0.26
N ILE A 34 -17.67 -0.56 -0.54
CA ILE A 34 -17.61 -1.02 -1.94
C ILE A 34 -16.79 -2.31 -2.11
N VAL A 35 -15.76 -2.53 -1.29
CA VAL A 35 -14.97 -3.77 -1.24
C VAL A 35 -15.41 -4.66 -0.06
N GLN A 36 -16.09 -4.10 0.95
CA GLN A 36 -16.60 -4.81 2.13
C GLN A 36 -15.52 -5.59 2.91
N HIS A 37 -14.28 -5.08 2.89
CA HIS A 37 -13.14 -5.74 3.55
C HIS A 37 -12.01 -4.73 3.86
N THR A 38 -12.16 -4.03 4.98
CA THR A 38 -11.10 -3.32 5.69
C THR A 38 -9.92 -4.25 5.98
N GLY A 39 -8.69 -3.73 6.00
CA GLY A 39 -7.48 -4.49 6.32
C GLY A 39 -6.51 -3.71 7.22
N LYS A 40 -5.43 -4.36 7.65
CA LYS A 40 -4.39 -3.74 8.51
C LYS A 40 -3.73 -2.52 7.85
N ASP A 41 -3.71 -2.51 6.52
CA ASP A 41 -3.31 -1.38 5.69
C ASP A 41 -4.21 -0.14 5.90
N ASP A 42 -5.53 -0.31 6.09
CA ASP A 42 -6.45 0.80 6.30
C ASP A 42 -6.30 1.42 7.69
N TYR A 43 -6.13 0.61 8.74
CA TYR A 43 -5.89 1.12 10.10
C TYR A 43 -4.57 1.89 10.22
N ALA A 44 -3.49 1.39 9.59
CA ALA A 44 -2.22 2.11 9.54
C ALA A 44 -2.34 3.47 8.81
N MET A 45 -3.19 3.55 7.78
CA MET A 45 -3.44 4.81 7.06
C MET A 45 -4.28 5.80 7.87
N VAL A 46 -5.25 5.33 8.65
CA VAL A 46 -6.01 6.18 9.60
C VAL A 46 -5.12 6.73 10.70
N PHE A 47 -4.21 5.90 11.24
CA PHE A 47 -3.20 6.33 12.19
C PHE A 47 -2.28 7.42 11.58
N ALA A 48 -1.75 7.19 10.38
CA ALA A 48 -0.94 8.17 9.67
C ALA A 48 -1.69 9.50 9.45
N LEU A 49 -2.96 9.47 9.06
CA LEU A 49 -3.77 10.67 8.87
C LEU A 49 -4.00 11.44 10.19
N LEU A 50 -4.31 10.75 11.28
CA LEU A 50 -4.52 11.37 12.60
C LEU A 50 -3.28 12.12 13.05
N PHE A 51 -2.10 11.50 12.92
CA PHE A 51 -0.84 12.17 13.25
C PHE A 51 -0.48 13.28 12.23
N THR A 52 -0.87 13.18 10.96
CA THR A 52 -0.71 14.28 9.98
C THR A 52 -1.53 15.51 10.37
N VAL A 53 -2.74 15.33 10.90
CA VAL A 53 -3.53 16.43 11.46
C VAL A 53 -2.87 17.01 12.72
N ALA A 54 -2.27 16.18 13.58
CA ALA A 54 -1.50 16.65 14.74
C ALA A 54 -0.25 17.45 14.32
N TYR A 55 0.46 17.05 13.25
CA TYR A 55 1.55 17.82 12.65
C TYR A 55 1.05 19.19 12.19
N LEU A 56 -0.07 19.25 11.46
CA LEU A 56 -0.64 20.52 11.00
C LEU A 56 -1.01 21.45 12.17
N VAL A 57 -1.55 20.93 13.27
CA VAL A 57 -1.80 21.70 14.49
C VAL A 57 -0.49 22.23 15.10
N ALA A 58 0.58 21.43 15.11
CA ALA A 58 1.89 21.88 15.57
C ALA A 58 2.51 22.97 14.66
N ILE A 59 2.26 22.95 13.35
CA ILE A 59 2.64 24.06 12.44
C ILE A 59 1.89 25.35 12.79
N PHE A 60 0.60 25.29 13.15
CA PHE A 60 -0.12 26.48 13.63
C PHE A 60 0.48 27.01 14.95
N ILE A 61 0.84 26.12 15.89
CA ILE A 61 1.52 26.52 17.13
C ILE A 61 2.89 27.16 16.83
N LEU A 62 3.69 26.59 15.93
CA LEU A 62 4.97 27.17 15.49
C LEU A 62 4.80 28.57 14.86
N ARG A 63 3.82 28.72 13.96
CA ARG A 63 3.47 29.99 13.30
C ARG A 63 3.17 31.08 14.32
N ASP A 64 2.29 30.78 15.28
CA ASP A 64 1.85 31.74 16.30
C ASP A 64 2.94 32.03 17.36
N ASN A 65 3.99 31.20 17.42
CA ASN A 65 5.23 31.44 18.18
C ASN A 65 6.40 31.97 17.30
N GLY A 66 6.12 32.51 16.11
CA GLY A 66 7.10 33.26 15.32
C GLY A 66 8.08 32.42 14.48
N MET A 67 7.79 31.15 14.19
CA MET A 67 8.56 30.31 13.27
C MET A 67 8.83 31.05 11.94
N GLY A 68 10.06 31.04 11.42
CA GLY A 68 10.40 31.76 10.19
C GLY A 68 10.70 33.25 10.36
N PHE A 69 10.59 33.81 11.56
CA PHE A 69 11.32 35.02 11.95
C PHE A 69 12.68 34.63 12.55
N SER A 70 13.60 35.59 12.60
CA SER A 70 14.94 35.36 13.13
C SER A 70 14.92 35.24 14.66
N GLY A 71 15.79 34.38 15.21
CA GLY A 71 15.96 34.23 16.66
C GLY A 71 16.29 35.54 17.39
N GLU A 72 16.91 36.52 16.71
CA GLU A 72 17.22 37.84 17.28
C GLU A 72 15.99 38.69 17.62
N VAL A 73 14.84 38.43 16.97
CA VAL A 73 13.61 39.22 17.13
C VAL A 73 12.51 38.49 17.92
N LEU A 74 12.83 37.35 18.52
CA LEU A 74 11.90 36.56 19.32
C LEU A 74 12.05 36.80 20.82
N GLU A 75 10.93 36.71 21.54
CA GLU A 75 10.96 36.60 23.00
C GLU A 75 11.41 35.20 23.43
N LEU A 76 12.15 35.11 24.54
CA LEU A 76 12.63 33.84 25.11
C LEU A 76 11.51 32.78 25.22
N GLN A 77 10.30 33.16 25.64
CA GLN A 77 9.17 32.24 25.74
C GLN A 77 8.73 31.67 24.38
N GLN A 78 8.82 32.45 23.31
CA GLN A 78 8.52 31.99 21.95
C GLN A 78 9.57 30.98 21.47
N MET A 79 10.85 31.24 21.75
CA MET A 79 11.95 30.31 21.45
C MET A 79 11.76 28.96 22.17
N LEU A 80 11.44 29.00 23.47
CA LEU A 80 11.15 27.80 24.29
C LEU A 80 9.97 27.00 23.71
N ASN A 81 8.87 27.69 23.38
CA ASN A 81 7.68 27.08 22.80
C ASN A 81 7.99 26.43 21.43
N GLN A 82 8.80 27.09 20.58
CA GLN A 82 9.21 26.52 19.30
C GLN A 82 10.09 25.28 19.46
N ILE A 83 11.10 25.32 20.34
CA ILE A 83 11.96 24.16 20.61
C ILE A 83 11.14 22.94 21.07
N GLN A 84 10.16 23.14 21.94
CA GLN A 84 9.25 22.08 22.39
C GLN A 84 8.31 21.58 21.28
N ALA A 85 7.80 22.47 20.44
CA ALA A 85 6.96 22.11 19.29
C ALA A 85 7.74 21.34 18.21
N THR A 86 9.01 21.69 17.96
CA THR A 86 9.89 20.98 17.01
C THR A 86 10.14 19.52 17.44
N LEU A 87 10.44 19.26 18.71
CA LEU A 87 10.56 17.89 19.24
C LEU A 87 9.24 17.09 19.08
N ALA A 88 8.09 17.72 19.35
CA ALA A 88 6.80 17.07 19.10
C ALA A 88 6.61 16.74 17.61
N ILE A 89 6.99 17.65 16.71
CA ILE A 89 6.95 17.46 15.25
C ILE A 89 7.89 16.34 14.78
N GLU A 90 9.10 16.21 15.32
CA GLU A 90 10.03 15.11 14.99
C GLU A 90 9.41 13.74 15.30
N ILE A 91 8.88 13.57 16.51
CA ILE A 91 8.26 12.31 16.96
C ILE A 91 7.03 11.99 16.09
N VAL A 92 6.18 13.00 15.85
CA VAL A 92 5.00 12.89 14.98
C VAL A 92 5.40 12.53 13.54
N TYR A 93 6.44 13.15 12.97
CA TYR A 93 6.98 12.85 11.65
C TYR A 93 7.37 11.38 11.50
N TYR A 94 8.19 10.86 12.42
CA TYR A 94 8.64 9.46 12.36
C TYR A 94 7.48 8.47 12.50
N LEU A 95 6.47 8.78 13.32
CA LEU A 95 5.26 7.96 13.45
C LEU A 95 4.43 7.93 12.16
N ILE A 96 4.22 9.09 11.51
CA ILE A 96 3.48 9.17 10.23
C ILE A 96 4.21 8.40 9.13
N ILE A 97 5.50 8.68 8.91
CA ILE A 97 6.27 8.13 7.80
C ILE A 97 6.40 6.60 7.92
N ASN A 98 6.61 6.06 9.13
CA ASN A 98 6.59 4.61 9.33
C ASN A 98 5.19 4.03 9.12
N ALA A 99 4.12 4.68 9.59
CA ALA A 99 2.75 4.21 9.39
C ALA A 99 2.34 4.18 7.89
N ILE A 100 2.76 5.15 7.09
CA ILE A 100 2.57 5.15 5.62
C ILE A 100 3.31 3.97 4.98
N LYS A 101 4.61 3.82 5.24
CA LYS A 101 5.42 2.71 4.70
C LYS A 101 4.85 1.34 5.10
N ILE A 102 4.40 1.19 6.34
CA ILE A 102 3.77 -0.03 6.87
C ILE A 102 2.40 -0.28 6.21
N SER A 103 1.60 0.76 5.95
CA SER A 103 0.34 0.65 5.21
C SER A 103 0.55 0.11 3.78
N ILE A 104 1.58 0.61 3.08
CA ILE A 104 1.97 0.13 1.74
C ILE A 104 2.40 -1.35 1.82
N LEU A 105 3.23 -1.72 2.79
CA LEU A 105 3.71 -3.09 2.95
C LEU A 105 2.60 -4.08 3.37
N PHE A 106 1.63 -3.69 4.18
CA PHE A 106 0.44 -4.51 4.45
C PHE A 106 -0.44 -4.67 3.19
N PHE A 107 -0.56 -3.63 2.36
CA PHE A 107 -1.23 -3.73 1.08
C PHE A 107 -0.49 -4.68 0.11
N TYR A 108 0.85 -4.65 0.09
CA TYR A 108 1.66 -5.61 -0.67
C TYR A 108 1.50 -7.05 -0.15
N LEU A 109 1.51 -7.26 1.18
CA LEU A 109 1.24 -8.59 1.77
C LEU A 109 -0.12 -9.17 1.39
N ARG A 110 -1.13 -8.32 1.15
CA ARG A 110 -2.46 -8.75 0.66
C ARG A 110 -2.45 -9.18 -0.81
N ILE A 111 -1.47 -8.74 -1.60
CA ILE A 111 -1.29 -9.07 -3.03
C ILE A 111 -0.20 -10.14 -3.24
N ALA A 112 0.55 -10.49 -2.20
CA ALA A 112 1.63 -11.47 -2.23
C ALA A 112 1.14 -12.87 -2.64
N VAL A 113 1.62 -13.35 -3.79
CA VAL A 113 1.46 -14.75 -4.25
C VAL A 113 2.77 -15.54 -4.11
N GLU A 114 3.92 -14.93 -4.39
CA GLU A 114 5.23 -15.56 -4.21
C GLU A 114 5.70 -15.46 -2.75
N LYS A 115 5.98 -16.60 -2.11
CA LYS A 115 6.43 -16.64 -0.70
C LYS A 115 7.65 -15.79 -0.40
N ARG A 116 8.60 -15.67 -1.34
CA ARG A 116 9.77 -14.77 -1.20
C ARG A 116 9.35 -13.31 -1.02
N PHE A 117 8.39 -12.83 -1.81
CA PHE A 117 7.84 -11.48 -1.70
C PHE A 117 7.10 -11.27 -0.38
N GLU A 118 6.37 -12.29 0.10
CA GLU A 118 5.73 -12.28 1.43
C GLU A 118 6.76 -12.12 2.57
N TYR A 119 7.87 -12.88 2.53
CA TYR A 119 8.94 -12.77 3.53
C TYR A 119 9.67 -11.42 3.47
N LEU A 120 10.00 -10.91 2.28
CA LEU A 120 10.64 -9.61 2.11
C LEU A 120 9.76 -8.47 2.67
N CYS A 121 8.45 -8.49 2.40
CA CYS A 121 7.53 -7.50 2.97
C CYS A 121 7.44 -7.62 4.50
N LYS A 122 7.38 -8.83 5.07
CA LYS A 122 7.38 -9.05 6.54
C LYS A 122 8.68 -8.55 7.20
N GLY A 123 9.84 -8.86 6.62
CA GLY A 123 11.14 -8.39 7.10
C GLY A 123 11.26 -6.86 7.04
N THR A 124 10.77 -6.24 5.96
CA THR A 124 10.75 -4.77 5.81
C THR A 124 9.84 -4.12 6.86
N ILE A 125 8.66 -4.69 7.17
CA ILE A 125 7.79 -4.19 8.25
C ILE A 125 8.51 -4.29 9.61
N TYR A 126 9.15 -5.42 9.92
CA TYR A 126 9.89 -5.57 11.18
C TYR A 126 11.01 -4.53 11.31
N PHE A 127 11.83 -4.38 10.26
CA PHE A 127 12.88 -3.36 10.19
C PHE A 127 12.34 -1.95 10.46
N LEU A 128 11.26 -1.54 9.78
CA LEU A 128 10.66 -0.22 9.95
C LEU A 128 10.09 0.00 11.36
N VAL A 129 9.43 -1.01 11.94
CA VAL A 129 8.91 -0.91 13.32
C VAL A 129 10.07 -0.75 14.32
N THR A 130 11.12 -1.57 14.22
CA THR A 130 12.30 -1.44 15.08
C THR A 130 13.01 -0.09 14.89
N PHE A 131 13.23 0.32 13.64
CA PHE A 131 13.89 1.58 13.31
C PHE A 131 13.09 2.80 13.77
N GLY A 132 11.77 2.83 13.52
CA GLY A 132 10.89 3.91 13.97
C GLY A 132 10.82 4.03 15.49
N VAL A 133 10.79 2.91 16.22
CA VAL A 133 10.87 2.89 17.69
C VAL A 133 12.22 3.43 18.17
N VAL A 134 13.34 3.05 17.55
CA VAL A 134 14.66 3.60 17.88
C VAL A 134 14.71 5.12 17.63
N CYS A 135 14.20 5.61 16.49
CA CYS A 135 14.16 7.05 16.21
C CYS A 135 13.34 7.83 17.26
N VAL A 136 12.17 7.33 17.66
CA VAL A 136 11.35 7.99 18.69
C VAL A 136 12.03 7.98 20.06
N ILE A 137 12.67 6.87 20.45
CA ILE A 137 13.46 6.79 21.70
C ILE A 137 14.63 7.77 21.66
N VAL A 138 15.35 7.87 20.54
CA VAL A 138 16.50 8.78 20.41
C VAL A 138 16.08 10.25 20.38
N CYS A 139 14.95 10.63 19.76
CA CYS A 139 14.39 11.98 19.88
C CYS A 139 14.03 12.34 21.34
N LEU A 140 13.41 11.41 22.07
CA LEU A 140 13.04 11.59 23.49
C LEU A 140 14.25 11.60 24.43
N ALA A 141 15.37 11.00 24.02
CA ALA A 141 16.62 10.93 24.78
C ALA A 141 17.75 11.79 24.18
N GLN A 142 17.43 12.73 23.28
CA GLN A 142 18.44 13.48 22.52
C GLN A 142 19.32 14.36 23.39
N CYS A 143 18.82 14.77 24.55
CA CYS A 143 19.57 15.41 25.63
C CYS A 143 19.33 14.66 26.94
N VAL A 144 20.36 14.54 27.75
CA VAL A 144 20.30 14.00 29.11
C VAL A 144 20.84 15.07 30.08
N PRO A 145 19.98 15.70 30.90
CA PRO A 145 18.51 15.56 30.94
C PRO A 145 17.80 16.25 29.75
N LEU A 146 16.61 15.79 29.38
CA LEU A 146 15.88 16.29 28.20
C LEU A 146 15.62 17.81 28.24
N HIS A 147 15.36 18.37 29.43
CA HIS A 147 15.10 19.81 29.59
C HIS A 147 16.31 20.70 29.27
N LYS A 148 17.52 20.13 29.14
CA LYS A 148 18.69 20.85 28.63
C LYS A 148 18.49 21.32 27.17
N MET A 149 17.65 20.65 26.38
CA MET A 149 17.38 21.02 24.98
C MET A 149 16.80 22.44 24.85
N TRP A 150 16.08 22.92 25.87
CA TRP A 150 15.51 24.27 25.92
C TRP A 150 16.16 25.16 27.00
N ASP A 151 17.33 24.79 27.51
CA ASP A 151 18.11 25.65 28.42
C ASP A 151 19.03 26.59 27.62
N LEU A 152 18.42 27.68 27.14
CA LEU A 152 19.13 28.76 26.44
C LEU A 152 20.09 29.56 27.36
N ALA A 153 20.03 29.36 28.68
CA ALA A 153 20.91 30.01 29.64
C ALA A 153 22.16 29.19 30.00
N GLY A 154 22.25 27.93 29.55
CA GLY A 154 23.41 27.05 29.76
C GLY A 154 23.66 26.64 31.21
N GLN A 155 22.67 26.78 32.10
CA GLN A 155 22.78 26.48 33.53
C GLN A 155 22.68 24.97 33.84
N VAL A 156 22.11 24.17 32.94
CA VAL A 156 21.84 22.75 33.11
C VAL A 156 23.05 21.92 32.66
N SER A 157 23.75 21.30 33.61
CA SER A 157 24.76 20.29 33.33
C SER A 157 24.15 19.05 32.66
N GLY A 158 24.79 18.54 31.62
CA GLY A 158 24.32 17.40 30.84
C GLY A 158 24.94 17.36 29.46
N GLN A 159 24.58 16.37 28.65
CA GLN A 159 25.06 16.20 27.27
C GLN A 159 23.89 15.95 26.32
N CYS A 160 24.08 16.28 25.05
CA CYS A 160 23.16 15.98 23.96
C CYS A 160 23.88 15.20 22.85
N ILE A 161 23.13 14.45 22.06
CA ILE A 161 23.63 13.74 20.89
C ILE A 161 24.02 14.72 19.78
N ASN A 162 24.82 14.25 18.81
CA ASN A 162 25.01 14.98 17.56
C ASN A 162 23.73 14.88 16.71
N THR A 163 22.86 15.89 16.83
CA THR A 163 21.56 15.98 16.15
C THR A 163 21.72 16.00 14.63
N THR A 164 22.73 16.69 14.10
CA THR A 164 23.09 16.68 12.66
C THR A 164 23.33 15.25 12.16
N ALA A 165 24.25 14.52 12.78
CA ALA A 165 24.58 13.15 12.41
C ALA A 165 23.37 12.21 12.54
N PHE A 166 22.52 12.41 13.55
CA PHE A 166 21.26 11.69 13.71
C PHE A 166 20.30 11.96 12.56
N PHE A 167 19.93 13.22 12.28
CA PHE A 167 18.95 13.56 11.24
C PHE A 167 19.42 13.21 9.81
N TYR A 168 20.71 13.34 9.51
CA TYR A 168 21.29 12.85 8.25
C TYR A 168 21.14 11.34 8.13
N THR A 169 21.51 10.59 9.18
CA THR A 169 21.42 9.12 9.20
C THR A 169 19.97 8.65 9.06
N THR A 170 19.03 9.23 9.82
CA THR A 170 17.62 8.78 9.77
C THR A 170 16.96 9.13 8.45
N SER A 171 17.26 10.31 7.89
CA SER A 171 16.73 10.73 6.58
C SER A 171 17.31 9.88 5.44
N ALA A 172 18.61 9.54 5.48
CA ALA A 172 19.22 8.62 4.52
C ALA A 172 18.58 7.21 4.57
N VAL A 173 18.36 6.65 5.77
CA VAL A 173 17.67 5.37 5.94
C VAL A 173 16.21 5.44 5.45
N ASN A 174 15.49 6.54 5.69
CA ASN A 174 14.14 6.75 5.16
C ASN A 174 14.12 6.73 3.63
N ILE A 175 15.01 7.47 2.95
CA ILE A 175 15.14 7.51 1.49
C ILE A 175 15.44 6.11 0.93
N ILE A 176 16.40 5.39 1.53
CA ILE A 176 16.73 4.00 1.16
C ILE A 176 15.50 3.10 1.30
N ALA A 177 14.72 3.26 2.37
CA ALA A 177 13.48 2.50 2.57
C ALA A 177 12.39 2.82 1.54
N ASP A 178 12.24 4.07 1.08
CA ASP A 178 11.29 4.41 0.00
C ASP A 178 11.69 3.80 -1.34
N ILE A 179 12.98 3.90 -1.70
CA ILE A 179 13.52 3.26 -2.90
C ILE A 179 13.33 1.74 -2.81
N TRP A 180 13.61 1.12 -1.66
CA TRP A 180 13.42 -0.32 -1.45
C TRP A 180 11.95 -0.75 -1.58
N ILE A 181 11.02 -0.04 -0.93
CA ILE A 181 9.57 -0.32 -1.02
C ILE A 181 9.08 -0.13 -2.46
N LEU A 182 9.58 0.88 -3.18
CA LEU A 182 9.26 1.11 -4.59
C LEU A 182 9.79 -0.03 -5.49
N LEU A 183 11.01 -0.51 -5.28
CA LEU A 183 11.58 -1.60 -6.09
C LEU A 183 10.93 -2.97 -5.81
N LEU A 184 10.49 -3.21 -4.57
CA LEU A 184 9.88 -4.47 -4.10
C LEU A 184 8.83 -5.07 -5.07
N PRO A 185 7.76 -4.34 -5.50
CA PRO A 185 6.75 -4.86 -6.41
C PRO A 185 7.24 -5.03 -7.86
N ILE A 186 8.26 -4.29 -8.33
CA ILE A 186 8.70 -4.33 -9.74
C ILE A 186 9.14 -5.76 -10.10
N ASN A 187 9.96 -6.36 -9.26
CA ASN A 187 10.54 -7.69 -9.48
C ASN A 187 9.48 -8.81 -9.55
N THR A 188 8.32 -8.61 -8.90
CA THR A 188 7.17 -9.53 -9.00
C THR A 188 6.27 -9.19 -10.18
N LEU A 189 6.04 -7.91 -10.46
CA LEU A 189 5.17 -7.44 -11.54
C LEU A 189 5.72 -7.74 -12.94
N LEU A 190 7.04 -7.69 -13.15
CA LEU A 190 7.68 -8.05 -14.42
C LEU A 190 7.39 -9.50 -14.85
N LYS A 191 7.15 -10.41 -13.89
CA LYS A 191 6.82 -11.82 -14.16
C LYS A 191 5.37 -12.04 -14.61
N VAL A 192 4.48 -11.05 -14.47
CA VAL A 192 3.02 -11.25 -14.61
C VAL A 192 2.45 -10.42 -15.76
N GLN A 193 1.86 -11.10 -16.76
CA GLN A 193 1.24 -10.45 -17.91
C GLN A 193 -0.05 -9.70 -17.53
N ARG A 194 0.09 -8.42 -17.17
CA ARG A 194 -1.03 -7.53 -16.78
C ARG A 194 -1.62 -6.78 -17.99
N PRO A 195 -2.96 -6.68 -18.13
CA PRO A 195 -3.57 -5.96 -19.25
C PRO A 195 -3.34 -4.44 -19.17
N ARG A 196 -3.39 -3.74 -20.32
CA ARG A 196 -2.93 -2.34 -20.47
C ARG A 196 -3.48 -1.36 -19.42
N ARG A 197 -4.74 -1.50 -18.99
CA ARG A 197 -5.35 -0.65 -17.94
C ARG A 197 -4.71 -0.82 -16.56
N GLU A 198 -4.22 -2.03 -16.23
CA GLU A 198 -3.51 -2.27 -14.98
C GLU A 198 -2.07 -1.73 -15.04
N LYS A 199 -1.40 -1.85 -16.19
CA LYS A 199 -0.07 -1.25 -16.40
C LYS A 199 -0.08 0.26 -16.20
N PHE A 200 -1.10 0.97 -16.71
CA PHE A 200 -1.23 2.43 -16.51
C PHE A 200 -1.41 2.81 -15.03
N ALA A 201 -2.24 2.09 -14.28
CA ALA A 201 -2.41 2.33 -12.85
C ALA A 201 -1.12 2.08 -12.05
N LEU A 202 -0.33 1.08 -12.44
CA LEU A 202 0.99 0.83 -11.85
C LEU A 202 1.97 1.98 -12.13
N VAL A 203 2.04 2.49 -13.38
CA VAL A 203 2.89 3.64 -13.74
C VAL A 203 2.59 4.86 -12.85
N ILE A 204 1.31 5.18 -12.60
CA ILE A 204 0.93 6.29 -11.70
C ILE A 204 1.48 6.09 -10.28
N ILE A 205 1.36 4.88 -9.73
CA ILE A 205 1.88 4.56 -8.40
C ILE A 205 3.41 4.69 -8.36
N PHE A 206 4.11 4.21 -9.40
CA PHE A 206 5.56 4.36 -9.51
C PHE A 206 6.01 5.82 -9.65
N SER A 207 5.32 6.64 -10.45
CA SER A 207 5.62 8.06 -10.60
C SER A 207 5.44 8.83 -9.27
N LEU A 208 4.41 8.50 -8.49
CA LEU A 208 4.17 9.14 -7.20
C LEU A 208 5.12 8.65 -6.10
N GLY A 209 5.49 7.37 -6.10
CA GLY A 209 6.54 6.87 -5.22
C GLY A 209 7.92 7.49 -5.53
N ALA A 210 8.25 7.66 -6.82
CA ALA A 210 9.45 8.37 -7.24
C ALA A 210 9.42 9.85 -6.84
N PHE A 211 8.27 10.53 -6.96
CA PHE A 211 8.08 11.90 -6.46
C PHE A 211 8.23 11.99 -4.93
N SER A 212 7.75 10.98 -4.19
CA SER A 212 7.99 10.85 -2.74
C SER A 212 9.48 10.78 -2.44
N CYS A 213 10.24 9.92 -3.15
CA CYS A 213 11.69 9.81 -2.98
C CYS A 213 12.41 11.15 -3.24
N ILE A 214 11.97 11.92 -4.25
CA ILE A 214 12.51 13.25 -4.55
C ILE A 214 12.20 14.22 -3.40
N ALA A 215 10.98 14.23 -2.87
CA ALA A 215 10.63 15.05 -1.70
C ALA A 215 11.49 14.70 -0.46
N SER A 216 11.73 13.42 -0.20
CA SER A 216 12.63 12.95 0.86
C SER A 216 14.08 13.44 0.69
N ILE A 217 14.59 13.49 -0.56
CA ILE A 217 15.93 14.00 -0.87
C ILE A 217 16.02 15.53 -0.66
N VAL A 218 15.01 16.30 -1.09
CA VAL A 218 14.99 17.76 -0.86
C VAL A 218 14.76 18.10 0.63
N ARG A 219 14.02 17.25 1.35
CA ARG A 219 13.93 17.31 2.81
C ARG A 219 15.29 17.08 3.47
N LEU A 220 16.09 16.09 3.03
CA LEU A 220 17.46 15.88 3.54
C LEU A 220 18.35 17.11 3.30
N TYR A 221 18.26 17.77 2.15
CA TYR A 221 18.97 19.03 1.90
C TYR A 221 18.52 20.15 2.85
N SER A 222 17.21 20.27 3.09
CA SER A 222 16.64 21.28 4.01
C SER A 222 17.02 21.02 5.47
N VAL A 223 17.12 19.75 5.87
CA VAL A 223 17.69 19.33 7.16
C VAL A 223 19.13 19.79 7.27
N GLY A 224 19.94 19.60 6.23
CA GLY A 224 21.33 20.06 6.17
C GLY A 224 21.48 21.54 6.50
N VAL A 225 20.75 22.39 5.75
CA VAL A 225 20.73 23.86 5.95
C VAL A 225 20.43 24.22 7.41
N TYR A 226 19.35 23.71 7.98
CA TYR A 226 18.96 23.95 9.39
C TYR A 226 19.96 23.42 10.42
N THR A 227 20.65 22.31 10.14
CA THR A 227 21.66 21.75 11.06
C THR A 227 23.01 22.46 11.01
N GLU A 228 23.22 23.33 10.01
CA GLU A 228 24.42 24.15 9.84
C GLU A 228 24.14 25.66 9.92
N SER A 229 22.86 26.07 10.05
CA SER A 229 22.42 27.47 10.08
C SER A 229 22.72 28.16 11.41
N GLU A 230 23.10 29.43 11.34
CA GLU A 230 23.21 30.33 12.51
C GLU A 230 21.82 30.68 13.09
N ASP A 231 20.74 30.54 12.31
CA ASP A 231 19.35 30.81 12.73
C ASP A 231 18.39 29.64 12.43
N PRO A 232 18.33 28.62 13.30
CA PRO A 232 17.43 27.48 13.11
C PRO A 232 15.94 27.86 13.18
N PHE A 233 15.56 28.98 13.81
CA PHE A 233 14.16 29.40 13.87
C PHE A 233 13.68 29.88 12.50
N PHE A 234 14.55 30.53 11.72
CA PHE A 234 14.29 30.88 10.34
C PHE A 234 14.26 29.63 9.42
N ASP A 235 15.32 28.81 9.45
CA ASP A 235 15.49 27.66 8.53
C ASP A 235 14.66 26.41 8.89
N SER A 236 13.92 26.44 10.01
CA SER A 236 12.91 25.42 10.33
C SER A 236 11.79 25.30 9.29
N VAL A 237 11.45 26.41 8.61
CA VAL A 237 10.30 26.48 7.69
C VAL A 237 10.44 25.56 6.47
N PRO A 238 11.53 25.56 5.68
CA PRO A 238 11.69 24.65 4.54
C PRO A 238 11.62 23.17 4.94
N ILE A 239 12.14 22.76 6.11
CA ILE A 239 12.01 21.37 6.57
C ILE A 239 10.54 21.00 6.78
N ASN A 240 9.76 21.86 7.44
CA ASN A 240 8.34 21.62 7.70
C ASN A 240 7.54 21.52 6.39
N VAL A 241 7.82 22.40 5.41
CA VAL A 241 7.22 22.33 4.07
C VAL A 241 7.53 21.00 3.38
N TRP A 242 8.82 20.62 3.27
CA TRP A 242 9.20 19.39 2.57
C TRP A 242 8.76 18.12 3.29
N SER A 243 8.71 18.13 4.63
CA SER A 243 8.13 17.05 5.43
C SER A 243 6.63 16.88 5.18
N MET A 244 5.87 17.99 5.11
CA MET A 244 4.44 17.92 4.77
C MET A 244 4.19 17.54 3.32
N VAL A 245 5.06 17.91 2.37
CA VAL A 245 5.01 17.40 0.99
C VAL A 245 5.24 15.89 0.97
N GLU A 246 6.32 15.40 1.59
CA GLU A 246 6.66 13.97 1.69
C GLU A 246 5.51 13.14 2.30
N ILE A 247 4.99 13.56 3.45
CA ILE A 247 3.88 12.91 4.16
C ILE A 247 2.64 12.78 3.27
N ASN A 248 2.19 13.90 2.68
CA ASN A 248 0.93 13.92 1.93
C ASN A 248 1.07 13.19 0.57
N VAL A 249 2.23 13.26 -0.08
CA VAL A 249 2.56 12.45 -1.27
C VAL A 249 2.56 10.95 -0.93
N GLY A 250 3.13 10.58 0.22
CA GLY A 250 3.10 9.21 0.73
C GLY A 250 1.68 8.67 0.94
N ILE A 251 0.81 9.46 1.59
CA ILE A 251 -0.62 9.14 1.78
C ILE A 251 -1.35 8.96 0.45
N LEU A 252 -1.10 9.85 -0.52
CA LEU A 252 -1.68 9.78 -1.87
C LEU A 252 -1.24 8.51 -2.61
N CYS A 253 0.07 8.25 -2.64
CA CYS A 253 0.67 7.07 -3.26
C CYS A 253 0.11 5.77 -2.66
N ALA A 254 0.04 5.69 -1.33
CA ALA A 254 -0.52 4.55 -0.60
C ALA A 254 -2.03 4.36 -0.81
N SER A 255 -2.78 5.42 -1.13
CA SER A 255 -4.25 5.37 -1.24
C SER A 255 -4.76 5.00 -2.64
N ILE A 256 -4.08 5.43 -3.70
CA ILE A 256 -4.46 5.15 -5.11
C ILE A 256 -4.76 3.65 -5.41
N PRO A 257 -3.97 2.67 -4.92
CA PRO A 257 -4.24 1.26 -5.17
C PRO A 257 -5.60 0.78 -4.64
N ALA A 258 -6.09 1.36 -3.53
CA ALA A 258 -7.43 1.11 -3.02
C ALA A 258 -8.49 1.80 -3.90
N THR A 259 -8.29 3.08 -4.21
CA THR A 259 -9.22 3.91 -4.99
C THR A 259 -9.46 3.37 -6.41
N LYS A 260 -8.50 2.64 -7.00
CA LYS A 260 -8.66 1.90 -8.27
C LYS A 260 -9.91 1.02 -8.31
N ALA A 261 -10.34 0.46 -7.18
CA ALA A 261 -11.55 -0.38 -7.10
C ALA A 261 -12.85 0.39 -7.39
N LEU A 262 -12.92 1.69 -7.07
CA LEU A 262 -14.06 2.55 -7.40
C LEU A 262 -14.28 2.62 -8.90
N PHE A 263 -13.24 3.01 -9.65
CA PHE A 263 -13.34 3.22 -11.09
C PHE A 263 -13.71 1.93 -11.83
N SER A 264 -13.24 0.77 -11.37
CA SER A 264 -13.65 -0.54 -11.89
C SER A 264 -15.16 -0.80 -11.72
N LYS A 265 -15.71 -0.61 -10.50
CA LYS A 265 -17.14 -0.85 -10.23
C LYS A 265 -18.05 0.24 -10.81
N ALA A 266 -17.65 1.51 -10.78
CA ALA A 266 -18.37 2.61 -11.42
C ALA A 266 -18.43 2.45 -12.96
N GLN A 267 -17.35 1.98 -13.58
CA GLN A 267 -17.35 1.61 -15.00
C GLN A 267 -18.30 0.44 -15.28
N ARG A 268 -18.34 -0.58 -14.40
CA ARG A 268 -19.27 -1.74 -14.54
C ARG A 268 -20.75 -1.33 -14.43
N HIS A 269 -21.11 -0.39 -13.55
CA HIS A 269 -22.47 0.16 -13.49
C HIS A 269 -22.80 1.01 -14.73
N ARG A 270 -21.86 1.82 -15.23
CA ARG A 270 -22.06 2.59 -16.47
C ARG A 270 -22.24 1.71 -17.70
N THR A 271 -21.56 0.55 -17.82
CA THR A 271 -21.84 -0.38 -18.92
C THR A 271 -23.15 -1.14 -18.74
N HIS A 272 -23.55 -1.49 -17.51
CA HIS A 272 -24.80 -2.22 -17.27
C HIS A 272 -26.05 -1.43 -17.67
N ASN A 273 -26.13 -0.14 -17.36
CA ASN A 273 -27.27 0.68 -17.77
C ASN A 273 -27.30 0.99 -19.28
N GLY A 274 -26.16 0.94 -19.97
CA GLY A 274 -26.09 1.14 -21.42
C GLY A 274 -26.66 -0.01 -22.25
N SER A 275 -26.64 -1.24 -21.73
CA SER A 275 -27.05 -2.44 -22.48
C SER A 275 -28.56 -2.71 -22.52
N TYR A 276 -29.36 -2.18 -21.60
CA TYR A 276 -30.81 -2.41 -21.60
C TYR A 276 -31.56 -1.68 -22.72
N GLN A 277 -30.95 -0.67 -23.35
CA GLN A 277 -31.63 0.21 -24.30
C GLN A 277 -31.54 -0.26 -25.77
N TYR A 278 -30.84 -1.38 -26.06
CA TYR A 278 -30.68 -1.89 -27.43
C TYR A 278 -31.70 -2.99 -27.80
N HIS A 279 -31.98 -3.95 -26.89
CA HIS A 279 -32.86 -5.10 -27.19
C HIS A 279 -34.38 -4.81 -27.20
N SER A 280 -34.81 -3.57 -26.93
CA SER A 280 -36.21 -3.18 -27.05
C SER A 280 -36.65 -2.86 -28.49
N ARG A 281 -35.71 -2.60 -29.41
CA ARG A 281 -36.01 -2.07 -30.75
C ARG A 281 -36.20 -3.11 -31.85
N GLU A 282 -35.73 -4.34 -31.69
CA GLU A 282 -35.93 -5.43 -32.66
C GLU A 282 -37.30 -6.11 -32.52
N ARG A 283 -37.84 -6.16 -31.29
CA ARG A 283 -39.08 -6.90 -30.98
C ARG A 283 -40.35 -6.26 -31.54
N SER A 284 -40.26 -5.08 -32.15
CA SER A 284 -41.37 -4.39 -32.83
C SER A 284 -41.45 -4.67 -34.34
N ILE A 285 -40.38 -5.19 -34.97
CA ILE A 285 -40.36 -5.44 -36.43
C ILE A 285 -41.02 -6.78 -36.77
N MET A 286 -40.78 -7.83 -35.97
CA MET A 286 -41.31 -9.18 -36.23
C MET A 286 -42.78 -9.36 -35.79
N LYS A 287 -43.65 -8.39 -36.14
CA LYS A 287 -45.10 -8.45 -35.87
C LYS A 287 -46.00 -7.92 -37.00
N SER A 288 -45.42 -7.58 -38.16
CA SER A 288 -46.13 -6.96 -39.31
C SER A 288 -46.45 -7.92 -40.47
N TYR A 289 -46.04 -9.19 -40.41
CA TYR A 289 -46.34 -10.21 -41.41
C TYR A 289 -47.17 -11.33 -40.78
N GLY A 290 -48.49 -11.35 -41.03
CA GLY A 290 -49.39 -12.31 -40.39
C GLY A 290 -50.90 -12.12 -40.58
N HIS A 291 -51.35 -11.44 -41.64
CA HIS A 291 -52.78 -11.34 -41.94
C HIS A 291 -53.06 -11.40 -43.45
N GLY A 292 -53.66 -12.52 -43.88
CA GLY A 292 -54.10 -12.79 -45.24
C GLY A 292 -55.13 -13.90 -45.20
N SER A 293 -56.36 -13.61 -45.60
CA SER A 293 -57.52 -14.49 -45.44
C SER A 293 -57.79 -15.33 -46.69
N GLY A 294 -58.18 -16.59 -46.50
CA GLY A 294 -58.61 -17.49 -47.58
C GLY A 294 -59.72 -18.43 -47.11
N LYS A 295 -60.84 -18.46 -47.84
CA LYS A 295 -61.93 -19.43 -47.65
C LYS A 295 -61.76 -20.56 -48.68
N SER A 296 -61.97 -21.82 -48.30
CA SER A 296 -62.96 -22.66 -48.99
C SER A 296 -63.36 -23.90 -48.20
N ASN A 297 -64.67 -24.15 -48.26
CA ASN A 297 -65.44 -25.30 -47.82
C ASN A 297 -65.05 -26.61 -48.55
N SER A 298 -65.05 -27.77 -47.86
CA SER A 298 -65.87 -28.96 -48.21
C SER A 298 -65.65 -30.15 -47.26
N ASN A 299 -66.70 -30.97 -47.08
CA ASN A 299 -66.77 -32.14 -46.19
C ASN A 299 -65.87 -33.32 -46.63
N ASN A 300 -65.33 -34.08 -45.67
CA ASN A 300 -65.90 -35.39 -45.28
C ASN A 300 -65.16 -36.09 -44.11
N GLY A 301 -65.92 -36.88 -43.34
CA GLY A 301 -65.49 -38.22 -42.89
C GLY A 301 -64.61 -38.38 -41.63
N GLN A 302 -65.29 -38.67 -40.51
CA GLN A 302 -64.87 -39.54 -39.39
C GLN A 302 -63.72 -39.11 -38.44
N GLU A 303 -64.02 -39.25 -37.14
CA GLU A 303 -63.04 -39.36 -36.05
C GLU A 303 -62.26 -40.69 -36.13
N GLY A 304 -61.06 -40.86 -35.55
CA GLY A 304 -60.22 -39.88 -34.84
C GLY A 304 -59.60 -40.43 -33.54
N THR A 305 -58.28 -40.59 -33.51
CA THR A 305 -57.47 -40.70 -32.28
C THR A 305 -56.05 -40.18 -32.52
N ALA A 306 -55.46 -39.56 -31.51
CA ALA A 306 -54.29 -38.68 -31.66
C ALA A 306 -52.99 -39.38 -32.07
N GLY A 307 -52.29 -38.79 -33.05
CA GLY A 307 -50.87 -38.99 -33.31
C GLY A 307 -50.22 -37.65 -33.66
N GLY A 308 -49.25 -37.20 -32.88
CA GLY A 308 -48.59 -35.90 -33.04
C GLY A 308 -47.06 -36.03 -32.99
N PRO A 309 -46.32 -35.60 -34.03
CA PRO A 309 -44.87 -35.81 -34.09
C PRO A 309 -44.04 -34.69 -33.45
N THR A 310 -42.97 -35.10 -32.77
CA THR A 310 -41.68 -34.39 -32.63
C THR A 310 -41.70 -32.91 -32.22
N GLY A 311 -41.79 -32.66 -30.90
CA GLY A 311 -41.16 -31.48 -30.28
C GLY A 311 -39.75 -31.83 -29.81
N ALA A 312 -38.74 -31.01 -30.12
CA ALA A 312 -37.37 -31.25 -29.69
C ALA A 312 -37.18 -30.88 -28.20
N VAL A 313 -36.82 -31.86 -27.36
CA VAL A 313 -36.51 -31.67 -25.95
C VAL A 313 -35.00 -31.49 -25.77
N ILE A 314 -34.59 -30.39 -25.14
CA ILE A 314 -33.20 -30.19 -24.72
C ILE A 314 -32.98 -31.02 -23.45
N GLN A 315 -32.06 -31.99 -23.54
CA GLN A 315 -31.75 -32.91 -22.46
C GLN A 315 -30.66 -32.30 -21.56
N ASN A 316 -31.01 -31.99 -20.30
CA ASN A 316 -30.04 -31.62 -19.28
C ASN A 316 -29.49 -32.89 -18.62
N GLU A 317 -28.17 -33.04 -18.56
CA GLU A 317 -27.54 -34.12 -17.78
C GLU A 317 -27.68 -33.85 -16.27
N SER A 318 -28.31 -34.80 -15.57
CA SER A 318 -28.36 -34.84 -14.10
C SER A 318 -27.24 -35.75 -13.58
N TYR A 319 -26.36 -35.21 -12.74
CA TYR A 319 -25.22 -35.95 -12.17
C TYR A 319 -25.70 -36.90 -11.07
N GLU A 320 -25.65 -38.21 -11.31
CA GLU A 320 -25.91 -39.21 -10.27
C GLU A 320 -24.70 -39.38 -9.34
N LEU A 321 -24.95 -39.32 -8.04
CA LEU A 321 -23.98 -39.71 -7.01
C LEU A 321 -23.99 -41.24 -6.90
N LYS A 322 -22.81 -41.86 -6.76
CA LYS A 322 -22.70 -43.26 -6.37
C LYS A 322 -22.41 -43.37 -4.88
N ASP A 323 -23.16 -44.23 -4.21
CA ASP A 323 -23.01 -44.49 -2.79
C ASP A 323 -21.68 -45.18 -2.45
N VAL A 324 -21.25 -44.99 -1.19
CA VAL A 324 -20.06 -45.62 -0.62
C VAL A 324 -20.51 -46.72 0.33
N GLU A 325 -20.26 -47.97 -0.04
CA GLU A 325 -20.56 -49.13 0.80
C GLU A 325 -19.36 -49.46 1.70
N SER A 326 -19.63 -49.77 2.97
CA SER A 326 -18.61 -50.05 3.98
C SER A 326 -18.07 -51.48 3.86
N GLY A 327 -16.77 -51.66 4.05
CA GLY A 327 -16.09 -52.96 3.94
C GLY A 327 -16.03 -53.76 5.26
N ASP A 328 -15.41 -54.94 5.18
CA ASP A 328 -15.08 -55.77 6.35
C ASP A 328 -13.74 -56.54 6.15
N HIS A 329 -13.26 -57.26 7.17
CA HIS A 329 -11.83 -57.57 7.37
C HIS A 329 -11.27 -58.87 6.75
N GLN A 330 -10.01 -58.76 6.28
CA GLN A 330 -8.81 -59.64 6.46
C GLN A 330 -8.95 -61.17 6.76
N PRO A 331 -8.02 -62.03 6.25
CA PRO A 331 -6.65 -62.05 6.80
C PRO A 331 -5.48 -62.37 5.84
N PHE A 332 -4.29 -62.43 6.45
CA PHE A 332 -2.93 -62.69 5.94
C PHE A 332 -2.72 -64.13 5.41
N ASP A 333 -1.88 -64.30 4.37
CA ASP A 333 -0.82 -65.35 4.36
C ASP A 333 0.28 -65.03 3.32
N ALA A 334 1.43 -65.72 3.36
CA ALA A 334 2.63 -65.33 2.62
C ALA A 334 3.47 -66.49 2.03
N ARG A 335 3.88 -66.39 0.75
CA ARG A 335 5.03 -67.14 0.19
C ARG A 335 5.60 -66.60 -1.13
N LYS A 336 6.94 -66.65 -1.23
CA LYS A 336 7.81 -67.23 -2.31
C LYS A 336 7.31 -67.29 -3.77
N GLN A 337 8.16 -67.15 -4.81
CA GLN A 337 9.56 -66.71 -4.96
C GLN A 337 9.90 -66.64 -6.48
N ASN A 338 10.94 -65.87 -6.87
CA ASN A 338 11.74 -65.98 -8.11
C ASN A 338 11.07 -65.79 -9.49
N GLY A 339 11.75 -65.04 -10.38
CA GLY A 339 12.18 -65.69 -11.64
C GLY A 339 12.18 -64.94 -12.99
N GLY A 340 12.77 -63.75 -13.10
CA GLY A 340 13.23 -63.19 -14.38
C GLY A 340 12.19 -62.49 -15.28
N GLY A 341 12.58 -61.57 -16.16
CA GLY A 341 13.92 -61.01 -16.33
C GLY A 341 14.05 -60.00 -17.49
N GLY A 342 15.11 -59.18 -17.44
CA GLY A 342 15.46 -58.18 -18.48
C GLY A 342 14.86 -56.78 -18.23
N ALA A 343 15.53 -55.68 -18.59
CA ALA A 343 16.92 -55.54 -18.99
C ALA A 343 17.44 -54.10 -18.75
N TRP A 344 18.75 -54.00 -18.53
CA TRP A 344 19.70 -52.86 -18.56
C TRP A 344 19.22 -51.53 -19.21
N ARG A 345 19.72 -50.36 -18.81
CA ARG A 345 21.09 -50.08 -18.32
C ARG A 345 21.19 -48.72 -17.59
N VAL A 346 22.08 -48.62 -16.62
CA VAL A 346 22.66 -47.35 -16.11
C VAL A 346 24.18 -47.45 -16.27
N PRO A 347 24.89 -46.35 -16.63
CA PRO A 347 26.33 -46.25 -16.44
C PRO A 347 26.66 -45.54 -15.11
N ASP A 348 27.29 -46.27 -14.19
CA ASP A 348 28.39 -45.73 -13.39
C ASP A 348 29.54 -45.28 -14.35
N SER A 349 30.54 -44.46 -14.01
CA SER A 349 31.09 -44.00 -12.72
C SER A 349 31.66 -42.54 -12.89
N ASP A 350 32.56 -41.92 -12.09
CA ASP A 350 33.43 -42.38 -10.99
C ASP A 350 33.95 -41.26 -10.04
N VAL A 351 34.57 -41.73 -8.95
CA VAL A 351 35.78 -41.30 -8.19
C VAL A 351 36.55 -40.01 -8.62
N ASP A 352 37.11 -39.19 -7.72
CA ASP A 352 37.81 -39.53 -6.46
C ASP A 352 37.61 -38.55 -5.26
N GLU A 353 38.01 -38.98 -4.06
CA GLU A 353 38.03 -38.20 -2.81
C GLU A 353 39.25 -37.27 -2.67
N GLN A 354 39.13 -36.17 -1.90
CA GLN A 354 39.93 -35.97 -0.66
C GLN A 354 39.65 -34.69 0.16
N ARG A 355 39.44 -34.91 1.47
CA ARG A 355 39.99 -34.18 2.65
C ARG A 355 39.89 -32.64 2.82
N LEU A 356 39.08 -32.28 3.84
CA LEU A 356 39.44 -31.54 5.07
C LEU A 356 39.79 -30.02 5.08
N VAL A 357 39.70 -29.48 6.31
CA VAL A 357 40.28 -28.24 6.88
C VAL A 357 39.46 -26.93 6.77
N TRP A 358 38.91 -26.52 7.91
CA TRP A 358 38.64 -25.11 8.26
C TRP A 358 39.91 -24.46 8.84
N PRO A 359 40.10 -23.14 8.66
CA PRO A 359 40.83 -22.31 9.61
C PRO A 359 40.03 -21.07 10.08
N GLU A 360 40.20 -20.71 11.35
CA GLU A 360 39.72 -19.44 11.92
C GLU A 360 40.84 -18.38 12.03
N SER A 361 40.39 -17.12 12.15
CA SER A 361 41.00 -16.03 12.94
C SER A 361 42.03 -15.08 12.31
N ARG A 362 41.84 -13.80 12.68
CA ARG A 362 42.81 -12.69 12.81
C ARG A 362 43.64 -12.27 11.57
N VAL A 363 43.34 -11.08 11.07
CA VAL A 363 43.95 -9.85 11.64
C VAL A 363 42.83 -8.95 12.15
#